data_AF-A0A651HPL8-F1
#
_entry.id   AF-A0A651HPL8-F1
#
_cell.length_a   1.000
_cell.length_b   1.000
_cell.length_c   1.000
_cell.angle_alpha   90.00
_cell.angle_beta   90.00
_cell.angle_gamma   90.00
#
_symmetry.space_group_name_H-M   'P 1'
#
loop_
_entity.id
_entity.type
_entity.pdbx_description
1 polymer ?
#
loop_
_entity_poly.entity_id
_entity_poly.type
_entity_poly.pdbx_seq_one_letter_code
_entity_poly.pdbx_strand_id
1 'polypeptide(L)'
;MRTLPLLFLTLLMAGVVPALLPSPLEAQEPVPPRMVADELERSRMCVPVLARLEVLNSELEPLALRVDRIGRLYEAVALEDSLRVTPFDDASDDDRRVRDWFRSDSELAERYLETEDEAVLEERRTRRTELEDELEEAFRAVSEQADGILARDPALPGQAAQCDGAILVRPAVMERCPEGDGSQICAEARSGETGQRYRFVDAAEDLWDVEQLRPWTSPTGIGPRPDGLLGGGQTSTLLRRGNVQLALGLEPLIRVRDEVPAEEAAEFDQYLEEMGFQFDDPRFVMSPALLVELDMDQPLADETLYLLHFGDLSAPAEQVFWTAQADQDRPIRDTFPVGEGVLVRLMSGEEVTLTAVRIDEDAAEVQGQPLYQLGLTNVGQAEAVTALVAYMAQGFLADDLRSLFPPEEGTPEE
;
A
#
# COMPACT_ATOMS: atom_id res chain seq x y z
N MET A 1 3.48 -6.92 -36.22
CA MET A 1 2.51 -7.98 -36.61
C MET A 1 2.33 -8.96 -35.45
N ARG A 2 1.42 -8.62 -34.55
CA ARG A 2 0.58 -9.52 -33.74
C ARG A 2 -0.34 -8.58 -32.94
N THR A 3 -1.42 -8.22 -33.61
CA THR A 3 -2.59 -7.52 -33.09
C THR A 3 -3.33 -8.45 -32.12
N LEU A 4 -3.40 -8.10 -30.84
CA LEU A 4 -4.44 -8.60 -29.93
C LEU A 4 -5.57 -7.57 -29.95
N PRO A 5 -6.83 -7.94 -30.23
CA PRO A 5 -7.95 -7.05 -30.04
C PRO A 5 -8.32 -7.08 -28.55
N LEU A 6 -8.15 -5.95 -27.84
CA LEU A 6 -8.93 -5.68 -26.63
C LEU A 6 -10.37 -5.45 -27.08
N LEU A 7 -11.17 -6.51 -27.03
CA LEU A 7 -12.61 -6.40 -27.10
C LEU A 7 -13.07 -5.96 -25.72
N PHE A 8 -13.40 -4.67 -25.60
CA PHE A 8 -14.25 -4.15 -24.54
C PHE A 8 -15.54 -4.98 -24.57
N LEU A 9 -15.72 -5.81 -23.55
CA LEU A 9 -16.96 -6.49 -23.26
C LEU A 9 -17.53 -5.81 -22.02
N THR A 10 -18.17 -4.66 -22.22
CA THR A 10 -19.21 -4.16 -21.33
C THR A 10 -20.31 -5.22 -21.30
N LEU A 11 -20.18 -6.18 -20.38
CA LEU A 11 -21.32 -7.01 -19.98
C LEU A 11 -22.27 -6.10 -19.20
N LEU A 12 -23.20 -5.50 -19.94
CA LEU A 12 -24.55 -5.24 -19.44
C LEU A 12 -25.13 -6.60 -19.00
N MET A 13 -24.84 -7.01 -17.76
CA MET A 13 -25.57 -8.06 -17.05
C MET A 13 -26.93 -7.50 -16.60
N ALA A 14 -27.76 -7.11 -17.56
CA ALA A 14 -29.20 -7.22 -17.39
C ALA A 14 -29.55 -8.71 -17.58
N GLY A 15 -29.29 -9.53 -16.56
CA GLY A 15 -29.39 -10.97 -16.67
C GLY A 15 -29.36 -11.69 -15.33
N VAL A 16 -30.47 -11.61 -14.60
CA VAL A 16 -30.81 -12.43 -13.43
C VAL A 16 -29.77 -12.35 -12.29
N VAL A 17 -29.83 -11.28 -11.51
CA VAL A 17 -29.46 -11.39 -10.09
C VAL A 17 -30.55 -12.28 -9.47
N PRO A 18 -30.25 -13.50 -8.98
CA PRO A 18 -31.24 -14.29 -8.28
C PRO A 18 -31.75 -13.48 -7.09
N ALA A 19 -33.01 -13.67 -6.70
CA ALA A 19 -33.51 -13.12 -5.44
C ALA A 19 -32.80 -13.83 -4.28
N LEU A 20 -31.63 -13.32 -3.89
CA LEU A 20 -30.90 -13.79 -2.72
C LEU A 20 -31.68 -13.28 -1.50
N LEU A 21 -32.38 -14.17 -0.79
CA LEU A 21 -32.90 -13.87 0.54
C LEU A 21 -31.95 -14.54 1.55
N PRO A 22 -31.04 -13.80 2.20
CA PRO A 22 -30.23 -14.37 3.25
C PRO A 22 -31.10 -14.63 4.49
N SER A 23 -30.86 -15.76 5.14
CA SER A 23 -31.34 -15.96 6.52
C SER A 23 -30.55 -15.03 7.46
N PRO A 24 -31.18 -14.40 8.46
CA PRO A 24 -30.47 -13.56 9.42
C PRO A 24 -29.43 -14.40 10.18
N LEU A 25 -28.20 -13.89 10.24
CA LEU A 25 -27.13 -14.45 11.09
C LEU A 25 -27.52 -14.30 12.57
N GLU A 26 -27.31 -15.36 13.37
CA GLU A 26 -27.48 -15.30 14.83
C GLU A 26 -26.47 -14.34 15.47
N ALA A 27 -26.80 -13.83 16.66
CA ALA A 27 -26.16 -12.68 17.34
C ALA A 27 -24.66 -12.84 17.73
N GLN A 28 -24.01 -13.95 17.38
CA GLN A 28 -22.56 -14.09 17.34
C GLN A 28 -22.20 -14.67 15.98
N GLU A 29 -21.48 -13.89 15.21
CA GLU A 29 -21.01 -14.32 13.90
C GLU A 29 -20.09 -15.53 14.06
N PRO A 30 -20.41 -16.67 13.44
CA PRO A 30 -19.64 -17.89 13.63
C PRO A 30 -18.21 -17.69 13.12
N VAL A 31 -17.23 -18.22 13.85
CA VAL A 31 -15.85 -18.33 13.36
C VAL A 31 -15.87 -19.14 12.07
N PRO A 32 -15.31 -18.63 10.96
CA PRO A 32 -15.28 -19.38 9.71
C PRO A 32 -14.56 -20.73 9.88
N PRO A 33 -15.12 -21.84 9.35
CA PRO A 33 -14.68 -23.19 9.69
C PRO A 33 -13.26 -23.55 9.22
N ARG A 34 -12.73 -22.90 8.17
CA ARG A 34 -11.35 -23.16 7.70
C ARG A 34 -10.32 -22.29 8.42
N MET A 35 -10.73 -21.10 8.88
CA MET A 35 -9.86 -20.13 9.55
C MET A 35 -8.98 -20.77 10.64
N VAL A 36 -9.54 -21.60 11.50
CA VAL A 36 -8.78 -22.24 12.59
C VAL A 36 -7.63 -23.09 12.07
N ALA A 37 -7.88 -23.95 11.08
CA ALA A 37 -6.86 -24.84 10.53
C ALA A 37 -5.78 -24.03 9.80
N ASP A 38 -6.21 -23.04 9.04
CA ASP A 38 -5.38 -22.20 8.19
C ASP A 38 -4.43 -21.33 9.01
N GLU A 39 -4.93 -20.71 10.08
CA GLU A 39 -4.13 -19.85 10.94
C GLU A 39 -3.16 -20.64 11.83
N LEU A 40 -3.53 -21.88 12.21
CA LEU A 40 -2.58 -22.81 12.84
C LEU A 40 -1.45 -23.21 11.88
N GLU A 41 -1.76 -23.49 10.61
CA GLU A 41 -0.76 -23.80 9.59
C GLU A 41 0.15 -22.61 9.28
N ARG A 42 -0.43 -21.43 9.03
CA ARG A 42 0.31 -20.15 8.86
C ARG A 42 1.27 -19.93 10.01
N SER A 43 0.79 -20.07 11.24
CA SER A 43 1.60 -19.86 12.45
C SER A 43 2.82 -20.80 12.51
N ARG A 44 2.66 -22.06 12.12
CA ARG A 44 3.79 -23.02 12.03
C ARG A 44 4.75 -22.68 10.91
N MET A 45 4.22 -22.24 9.77
CA MET A 45 5.01 -21.89 8.58
C MET A 45 5.85 -20.63 8.82
N CYS A 46 5.30 -19.65 9.55
CA CYS A 46 5.96 -18.38 9.79
C CYS A 46 7.18 -18.44 10.71
N VAL A 47 7.29 -19.43 11.59
CA VAL A 47 8.46 -19.54 12.49
C VAL A 47 9.80 -19.57 11.73
N PRO A 48 10.05 -20.51 10.80
CA PRO A 48 11.30 -20.53 10.04
C PRO A 48 11.46 -19.37 9.03
N VAL A 49 10.37 -18.71 8.62
CA VAL A 49 10.42 -17.53 7.75
C VAL A 49 10.89 -16.31 8.54
N LEU A 50 10.24 -16.03 9.67
CA LEU A 50 10.55 -14.90 10.54
C LEU A 50 11.94 -15.03 11.17
N ALA A 51 12.38 -16.25 11.52
CA ALA A 51 13.75 -16.48 11.97
C ALA A 51 14.80 -16.15 10.88
N ARG A 52 14.53 -16.48 9.60
CA ARG A 52 15.42 -16.11 8.50
C ARG A 52 15.41 -14.61 8.21
N LEU A 53 14.25 -13.96 8.31
CA LEU A 53 14.15 -12.50 8.21
C LEU A 53 14.94 -11.80 9.31
N GLU A 54 14.93 -12.32 10.54
CA GLU A 54 15.72 -11.79 11.64
C GLU A 54 17.22 -11.85 11.33
N VAL A 55 17.71 -13.00 10.83
CA VAL A 55 19.10 -13.16 10.40
C VAL A 55 19.43 -12.19 9.26
N LEU A 56 18.58 -12.12 8.23
CA LEU A 56 18.76 -11.20 7.12
C LEU A 56 18.84 -9.75 7.58
N ASN A 57 17.93 -9.32 8.47
CA ASN A 57 17.93 -7.97 9.01
C ASN A 57 19.22 -7.70 9.81
N SER A 58 19.71 -8.68 10.58
CA SER A 58 20.99 -8.53 11.30
C SER A 58 22.21 -8.42 10.39
N GLU A 59 22.17 -9.03 9.19
CA GLU A 59 23.23 -8.92 8.19
C GLU A 59 23.17 -7.59 7.43
N LEU A 60 21.97 -7.05 7.18
CA LEU A 60 21.75 -5.82 6.43
C LEU A 60 21.89 -4.55 7.29
N GLU A 61 21.55 -4.59 8.58
CA GLU A 61 21.58 -3.43 9.48
C GLU A 61 22.91 -2.66 9.45
N PRO A 62 24.10 -3.30 9.53
CA PRO A 62 25.37 -2.58 9.46
C PRO A 62 25.60 -1.89 8.11
N LEU A 63 25.08 -2.45 7.03
CA LEU A 63 25.18 -1.86 5.69
C LEU A 63 24.26 -0.65 5.55
N ALA A 64 23.04 -0.73 6.08
CA ALA A 64 22.10 0.39 6.11
C ALA A 64 22.67 1.59 6.90
N LEU A 65 23.24 1.33 8.08
CA LEU A 65 23.92 2.36 8.88
C LEU A 65 25.11 2.98 8.14
N ARG A 66 25.87 2.17 7.40
CA ARG A 66 27.00 2.66 6.59
C ARG A 66 26.54 3.51 5.41
N VAL A 67 25.48 3.11 4.71
CA VAL A 67 24.88 3.89 3.62
C VAL A 67 24.38 5.25 4.12
N ASP A 68 23.63 5.26 5.23
CA ASP A 68 23.17 6.52 5.86
C ASP A 68 24.35 7.41 6.25
N ARG A 69 25.43 6.82 6.78
CA ARG A 69 26.66 7.56 7.09
C ARG A 69 27.32 8.14 5.83
N ILE A 70 27.50 7.37 4.76
CA ILE A 70 28.07 7.84 3.49
C ILE A 70 27.24 8.98 2.91
N GLY A 71 25.90 8.86 2.94
CA GLY A 71 25.00 9.92 2.47
C GLY A 71 25.21 11.25 3.23
N ARG A 72 25.31 11.20 4.56
CA ARG A 72 25.62 12.40 5.36
C ARG A 72 27.01 12.96 5.10
N LEU A 73 28.00 12.09 4.88
CA LEU A 73 29.37 12.50 4.52
C LEU A 73 29.38 13.23 3.17
N TYR A 74 28.67 12.71 2.18
CA TYR A 74 28.52 13.34 0.87
C TYR A 74 27.85 14.71 0.99
N GLU A 75 26.74 14.81 1.73
CA GLU A 75 26.06 16.09 1.97
C GLU A 75 26.98 17.12 2.66
N ALA A 76 27.76 16.69 3.65
CA ALA A 76 28.71 17.55 4.34
C ALA A 76 29.80 18.08 3.41
N VAL A 77 30.33 17.24 2.51
CA VAL A 77 31.34 17.63 1.51
C VAL A 77 30.75 18.62 0.49
N ALA A 78 29.56 18.33 -0.02
CA ALA A 78 28.88 19.19 -0.99
C ALA A 78 28.58 20.59 -0.42
N LEU A 79 28.25 20.65 0.87
CA LEU A 79 27.97 21.91 1.60
C LEU A 79 29.21 22.53 2.25
N GLU A 80 30.37 21.87 2.17
CA GLU A 80 31.62 22.26 2.83
C GLU A 80 31.44 22.51 4.35
N ASP A 81 30.58 21.71 5.00
CA ASP A 81 30.20 21.85 6.42
C ASP A 81 30.45 20.58 7.23
N SER A 82 31.63 20.52 7.86
CA SER A 82 32.05 19.39 8.68
C SER A 82 31.19 19.18 9.94
N LEU A 83 30.51 20.22 10.44
CA LEU A 83 29.73 20.12 11.69
C LEU A 83 28.54 19.16 11.55
N ARG A 84 28.05 18.95 10.32
CA ARG A 84 26.95 18.01 10.02
C ARG A 84 27.30 16.55 10.29
N VAL A 85 28.59 16.22 10.29
CA VAL A 85 29.07 14.83 10.38
C VAL A 85 29.97 14.57 11.58
N THR A 86 30.37 15.60 12.34
CA THR A 86 31.11 15.40 13.59
C THR A 86 30.26 14.72 14.67
N PRO A 87 30.84 13.84 15.52
CA PRO A 87 32.24 13.38 15.47
C PRO A 87 32.49 12.40 14.32
N PHE A 88 33.70 12.44 13.75
CA PHE A 88 34.17 11.43 12.79
C PHE A 88 34.55 10.14 13.52
N ASP A 89 34.20 9.00 12.94
CA ASP A 89 34.62 7.69 13.43
C ASP A 89 35.97 7.28 12.85
N ASP A 90 36.98 7.11 13.70
CA ASP A 90 38.33 6.69 13.31
C ASP A 90 38.40 5.23 12.80
N ALA A 91 37.41 4.40 13.11
CA ALA A 91 37.32 3.03 12.62
C ALA A 91 36.77 2.95 11.19
N SER A 92 36.06 3.99 10.73
CA SER A 92 35.49 4.08 9.39
C SER A 92 36.49 4.69 8.41
N ASP A 93 36.82 3.96 7.34
CA ASP A 93 37.70 4.48 6.29
C ASP A 93 37.06 5.67 5.56
N ASP A 94 35.74 5.64 5.36
CA ASP A 94 34.96 6.70 4.70
C ASP A 94 35.02 8.00 5.53
N ASP A 95 34.81 7.91 6.85
CA ASP A 95 34.92 9.02 7.78
C ASP A 95 36.32 9.63 7.84
N ARG A 96 37.35 8.79 7.88
CA ARG A 96 38.75 9.24 7.93
C ARG A 96 39.12 10.03 6.68
N ARG A 97 38.71 9.56 5.49
CA ARG A 97 38.98 10.26 4.22
C ARG A 97 38.35 11.64 4.22
N VAL A 98 37.07 11.73 4.58
CA VAL A 98 36.34 13.01 4.60
C VAL A 98 36.92 13.97 5.64
N ARG A 99 37.29 13.47 6.82
CA ARG A 99 37.99 14.28 7.83
C ARG A 99 39.31 14.83 7.30
N ASP A 100 40.11 13.99 6.66
CA ASP A 100 41.41 14.38 6.11
C ASP A 100 41.25 15.41 4.97
N TRP A 101 40.22 15.25 4.15
CA TRP A 101 39.84 16.23 3.14
C TRP A 101 39.47 17.58 3.75
N PHE A 102 38.56 17.63 4.75
CA PHE A 102 38.19 18.89 5.41
C PHE A 102 39.39 19.63 5.99
N ARG A 103 40.33 18.90 6.59
CA ARG A 103 41.58 19.48 7.10
C ARG A 103 42.42 20.07 5.97
N SER A 104 42.62 19.31 4.88
CA SER A 104 43.39 19.79 3.73
C SER A 104 42.70 20.95 3.00
N ASP A 105 41.37 20.96 2.94
CA ASP A 105 40.59 22.00 2.30
C ASP A 105 40.65 23.31 3.09
N SER A 106 40.65 23.24 4.43
CA SER A 106 40.90 24.40 5.29
C SER A 106 42.26 25.05 5.00
N GLU A 107 43.32 24.26 4.83
CA GLU A 107 44.66 24.76 4.47
C GLU A 107 44.69 25.39 3.07
N LEU A 108 43.93 24.83 2.11
CA LEU A 108 43.75 25.41 0.77
C LEU A 108 42.97 26.72 0.82
N ALA A 109 41.90 26.79 1.61
CA ALA A 109 41.10 27.98 1.79
C ALA A 109 41.89 29.13 2.42
N GLU A 110 42.68 28.85 3.47
CA GLU A 110 43.60 29.83 4.09
C GLU A 110 44.61 30.37 3.07
N ARG A 111 45.23 29.48 2.28
CA ARG A 111 46.19 29.87 1.24
C ARG A 111 45.54 30.74 0.15
N TYR A 112 44.32 30.43 -0.27
CA TYR A 112 43.60 31.25 -1.24
C TYR A 112 43.30 32.66 -0.69
N LEU A 113 42.94 32.77 0.59
CA LEU A 113 42.73 34.07 1.24
C LEU A 113 44.01 34.92 1.30
N GLU A 114 45.19 34.29 1.33
CA GLU A 114 46.48 34.97 1.33
C GLU A 114 46.99 35.36 -0.06
N THR A 115 46.79 34.49 -1.07
CA THR A 115 47.39 34.66 -2.39
C THR A 115 46.44 35.14 -3.48
N GLU A 116 45.13 34.96 -3.30
CA GLU A 116 44.08 35.15 -4.32
C GLU A 116 44.39 34.38 -5.63
N ASP A 117 45.09 33.24 -5.52
CA ASP A 117 45.48 32.43 -6.67
C ASP A 117 44.34 31.50 -7.13
N GLU A 118 43.80 31.77 -8.31
CA GLU A 118 42.76 30.96 -8.96
C GLU A 118 43.14 29.48 -9.13
N ALA A 119 44.44 29.15 -9.22
CA ALA A 119 44.88 27.76 -9.26
C ALA A 119 44.52 26.99 -7.97
N VAL A 120 44.44 27.68 -6.83
CA VAL A 120 44.03 27.09 -5.55
C VAL A 120 42.53 26.77 -5.54
N LEU A 121 41.70 27.64 -6.13
CA LEU A 121 40.25 27.36 -6.28
C LEU A 121 39.99 26.17 -7.21
N GLU A 122 40.77 26.03 -8.28
CA GLU A 122 40.69 24.87 -9.16
C GLU A 122 41.12 23.58 -8.43
N GLU A 123 42.19 23.65 -7.62
CA GLU A 123 42.65 22.53 -6.80
C GLU A 123 41.57 22.10 -5.78
N ARG A 124 40.92 23.04 -5.09
CA ARG A 124 39.80 22.75 -4.17
C ARG A 124 38.64 22.07 -4.88
N ARG A 125 38.20 22.62 -6.03
CA ARG A 125 37.10 22.05 -6.83
C ARG A 125 37.41 20.63 -7.29
N THR A 126 38.62 20.41 -7.80
CA THR A 126 39.08 19.08 -8.25
C THR A 126 39.06 18.08 -7.10
N ARG A 127 39.66 18.42 -5.95
CA ARG A 127 39.70 17.53 -4.79
C ARG A 127 38.34 17.22 -4.19
N ARG A 128 37.42 18.18 -4.23
CA ARG A 128 36.03 17.95 -3.81
C ARG A 128 35.36 16.92 -4.71
N THR A 129 35.43 17.11 -6.02
CA THR A 129 34.85 16.17 -6.99
C THR A 129 35.48 14.77 -6.88
N GLU A 130 36.80 14.67 -6.71
CA GLU A 130 37.47 13.39 -6.48
C GLU A 130 36.94 12.67 -5.22
N LEU A 131 36.71 13.41 -4.12
CA LEU A 131 36.13 12.82 -2.90
C LEU A 131 34.66 12.43 -3.08
N GLU A 132 33.87 13.25 -3.77
CA GLU A 132 32.48 12.93 -4.10
C GLU A 132 32.39 11.63 -4.92
N ASP A 133 33.24 11.47 -5.93
CA ASP A 133 33.34 10.24 -6.73
C ASP A 133 33.72 9.01 -5.88
N GLU A 134 34.68 9.17 -4.95
CA GLU A 134 35.07 8.10 -4.02
C GLU A 134 33.92 7.68 -3.08
N LEU A 135 33.13 8.64 -2.59
CA LEU A 135 31.98 8.37 -1.73
C LEU A 135 30.85 7.67 -2.52
N GLU A 136 30.64 8.05 -3.77
CA GLU A 136 29.70 7.35 -4.67
C GLU A 136 30.13 5.90 -4.94
N GLU A 137 31.43 5.66 -5.14
CA GLU A 137 31.98 4.31 -5.26
C GLU A 137 31.78 3.49 -3.97
N ALA A 138 32.03 4.10 -2.80
CA ALA A 138 31.78 3.46 -1.51
C ALA A 138 30.29 3.11 -1.33
N PHE A 139 29.38 4.02 -1.69
CA PHE A 139 27.93 3.76 -1.68
C PHE A 139 27.56 2.57 -2.58
N ARG A 140 28.10 2.54 -3.81
CA ARG A 140 27.87 1.45 -4.77
C ARG A 140 28.37 0.12 -4.23
N ALA A 141 29.57 0.09 -3.64
CA ALA A 141 30.14 -1.12 -3.06
C ALA A 141 29.29 -1.68 -1.91
N VAL A 142 28.74 -0.82 -1.05
CA VAL A 142 27.83 -1.25 0.03
C VAL A 142 26.51 -1.77 -0.54
N SER A 143 25.97 -1.12 -1.57
CA SER A 143 24.75 -1.54 -2.26
C SER A 143 24.92 -2.92 -2.91
N GLU A 144 26.01 -3.15 -3.63
CA GLU A 144 26.34 -4.45 -4.22
C GLU A 144 26.49 -5.55 -3.16
N GLN A 145 27.03 -5.22 -1.99
CA GLN A 145 27.12 -6.15 -0.87
C GLN A 145 25.73 -6.51 -0.32
N ALA A 146 24.84 -5.52 -0.17
CA ALA A 146 23.47 -5.74 0.28
C ALA A 146 22.69 -6.60 -0.73
N ASP A 147 22.81 -6.31 -2.03
CA ASP A 147 22.22 -7.12 -3.11
C ASP A 147 22.73 -8.56 -3.09
N GLY A 148 24.04 -8.73 -2.85
CA GLY A 148 24.66 -10.04 -2.71
C GLY A 148 24.17 -10.83 -1.49
N ILE A 149 23.71 -10.18 -0.42
CA ILE A 149 23.07 -10.81 0.74
C ILE A 149 21.62 -11.17 0.38
N LEU A 150 20.85 -10.25 -0.19
CA LEU A 150 19.46 -10.47 -0.59
C LEU A 150 19.32 -11.61 -1.61
N ALA A 151 20.27 -11.73 -2.53
CA ALA A 151 20.29 -12.78 -3.55
C ALA A 151 20.51 -14.21 -3.00
N ARG A 152 20.86 -14.37 -1.71
CA ARG A 152 21.07 -15.70 -1.10
C ARG A 152 19.77 -16.46 -0.85
N ASP A 153 18.65 -15.76 -0.64
CA ASP A 153 17.33 -16.36 -0.44
C ASP A 153 16.26 -15.60 -1.25
N PRO A 154 16.22 -15.79 -2.59
CA PRO A 154 15.30 -15.05 -3.46
C PRO A 154 13.82 -15.39 -3.22
N ALA A 155 13.53 -16.47 -2.50
CA ALA A 155 12.16 -16.87 -2.17
C ALA A 155 11.65 -16.25 -0.87
N LEU A 156 12.54 -15.71 -0.03
CA LEU A 156 12.19 -15.18 1.28
C LEU A 156 11.18 -14.02 1.21
N PRO A 157 11.25 -13.04 0.30
CA PRO A 157 10.26 -11.97 0.23
C PRO A 157 8.84 -12.48 -0.01
N GLY A 158 8.67 -13.46 -0.90
CA GLY A 158 7.35 -14.06 -1.16
C GLY A 158 6.80 -14.86 0.02
N GLN A 159 7.67 -15.56 0.77
CA GLN A 159 7.29 -16.29 1.98
C GLN A 159 6.99 -15.34 3.15
N ALA A 160 7.74 -14.24 3.24
CA ALA A 160 7.59 -13.22 4.26
C ALA A 160 6.23 -12.52 4.20
N ALA A 161 5.70 -12.31 2.99
CA ALA A 161 4.43 -11.60 2.78
C ALA A 161 3.27 -12.17 3.61
N GLN A 162 3.18 -13.50 3.76
CA GLN A 162 2.13 -14.17 4.55
C GLN A 162 2.33 -14.08 6.07
N CYS A 163 3.52 -13.68 6.50
CA CYS A 163 3.92 -13.61 7.92
C CYS A 163 4.07 -12.18 8.41
N ASP A 164 4.25 -11.23 7.50
CA ASP A 164 4.43 -9.83 7.84
C ASP A 164 3.17 -9.26 8.50
N GLY A 165 3.35 -8.70 9.68
CA GLY A 165 2.27 -8.20 10.50
C GLY A 165 1.21 -9.23 10.92
N ALA A 166 1.37 -10.53 10.65
CA ALA A 166 0.39 -11.55 11.02
C ALA A 166 0.26 -11.69 12.55
N ILE A 167 -0.94 -11.98 13.02
CA ILE A 167 -1.20 -12.39 14.40
C ILE A 167 -1.10 -13.92 14.44
N LEU A 168 -0.21 -14.44 15.26
CA LEU A 168 0.16 -15.86 15.27
C LEU A 168 -0.51 -16.60 16.43
N VAL A 169 -0.84 -17.87 16.21
CA VAL A 169 -1.38 -18.76 17.24
C VAL A 169 -0.24 -19.32 18.06
N ARG A 170 -0.11 -18.89 19.32
CA ARG A 170 1.04 -19.17 20.19
C ARG A 170 1.32 -20.67 20.34
N PRO A 171 0.35 -21.56 20.59
CA PRO A 171 0.61 -23.00 20.63
C PRO A 171 1.25 -23.54 19.35
N ALA A 172 0.77 -23.10 18.18
CA ALA A 172 1.29 -23.55 16.88
C ALA A 172 2.71 -23.05 16.61
N VAL A 173 3.03 -21.82 17.03
CA VAL A 173 4.42 -21.31 17.02
C VAL A 173 5.30 -22.15 17.93
N MET A 174 4.84 -22.44 19.15
CA MET A 174 5.58 -23.22 20.15
C MET A 174 5.90 -24.65 19.68
N GLU A 175 5.04 -25.28 18.88
CA GLU A 175 5.31 -26.59 18.25
C GLU A 175 6.55 -26.55 17.34
N ARG A 176 6.89 -25.39 16.78
CA ARG A 176 8.01 -25.18 15.86
C ARG A 176 9.25 -24.57 16.52
N CYS A 177 9.20 -24.30 17.81
CA CYS A 177 10.25 -23.65 18.57
C CYS A 177 11.05 -24.66 19.41
N PRO A 178 12.15 -25.26 18.89
CA PRO A 178 12.92 -26.25 19.63
C PRO A 178 13.53 -25.67 20.92
N GLU A 179 13.72 -26.52 21.93
CA GLU A 179 14.39 -26.12 23.17
C GLU A 179 15.77 -25.52 22.86
N GLY A 180 16.02 -24.29 23.30
CA GLY A 180 17.26 -23.57 23.02
C GLY A 180 17.29 -22.79 21.70
N ASP A 181 16.18 -22.73 20.94
CA ASP A 181 16.07 -21.77 19.83
C ASP A 181 16.18 -20.33 20.36
N GLY A 182 17.18 -19.62 19.84
CA GLY A 182 17.47 -18.22 20.13
C GLY A 182 16.74 -17.24 19.20
N SER A 183 15.91 -17.71 18.27
CA SER A 183 15.07 -16.83 17.44
C SER A 183 14.13 -15.99 18.32
N GLN A 184 13.97 -14.72 17.98
CA GLN A 184 13.15 -13.81 18.78
C GLN A 184 11.69 -14.23 18.82
N ILE A 185 11.15 -14.77 17.72
CA ILE A 185 9.78 -15.27 17.67
C ILE A 185 9.55 -16.37 18.71
N CYS A 186 10.50 -17.30 18.87
CA CYS A 186 10.38 -18.37 19.85
C CYS A 186 10.63 -17.90 21.28
N ALA A 187 11.47 -16.89 21.49
CA ALA A 187 11.65 -16.26 22.79
C ALA A 187 10.36 -15.52 23.23
N GLU A 188 9.75 -14.72 22.35
CA GLU A 188 8.51 -13.99 22.63
C GLU A 188 7.30 -14.91 22.78
N ALA A 189 7.21 -15.99 21.98
CA ALA A 189 6.14 -16.97 22.14
C ALA A 189 6.18 -17.64 23.52
N ARG A 190 7.38 -17.92 24.06
CA ARG A 190 7.60 -18.53 25.39
C ARG A 190 7.36 -17.58 26.56
N SER A 191 7.69 -16.30 26.42
CA SER A 191 7.57 -15.34 27.53
C SER A 191 6.11 -15.15 27.97
N GLY A 192 5.16 -15.37 27.06
CA GLY A 192 3.74 -15.14 27.32
C GLY A 192 3.37 -13.66 27.39
N GLU A 193 4.34 -12.76 27.24
CA GLU A 193 4.12 -11.33 27.16
C GLU A 193 3.66 -10.99 25.73
N THR A 194 2.78 -9.99 25.60
CA THR A 194 2.52 -9.36 24.31
C THR A 194 3.78 -8.62 23.90
N GLY A 195 4.62 -9.29 23.11
CA GLY A 195 5.80 -8.70 22.51
C GLY A 195 5.45 -7.46 21.68
N GLN A 196 6.38 -6.52 21.56
CA GLN A 196 6.20 -5.34 20.70
C GLN A 196 6.34 -5.70 19.21
N ARG A 197 7.02 -6.82 18.90
CA ARG A 197 7.37 -7.22 17.53
C ARG A 197 6.39 -8.23 16.95
N TYR A 198 6.07 -9.31 17.68
CA TYR A 198 5.11 -10.31 17.23
C TYR A 198 3.83 -10.27 18.06
N ARG A 199 2.69 -10.42 17.38
CA ARG A 199 1.38 -10.48 18.02
C ARG A 199 0.94 -11.93 18.11
N PHE A 200 0.42 -12.32 19.27
CA PHE A 200 0.00 -13.68 19.54
C PHE A 200 -1.41 -13.74 20.11
N VAL A 201 -2.12 -14.80 19.77
CA VAL A 201 -3.32 -15.29 20.48
C VAL A 201 -3.07 -16.69 21.03
N ASP A 202 -3.85 -17.12 22.02
CA ASP A 202 -3.68 -18.44 22.64
C ASP A 202 -4.54 -19.53 21.97
N ALA A 203 -5.66 -19.16 21.34
CA ALA A 203 -6.45 -20.03 20.48
C ALA A 203 -6.67 -19.40 19.10
N ALA A 204 -6.82 -20.23 18.05
CA ALA A 204 -6.98 -19.72 16.68
C ALA A 204 -8.33 -19.03 16.48
N GLU A 205 -9.35 -19.48 17.21
CA GLU A 205 -10.68 -18.92 17.25
C GLU A 205 -10.68 -17.46 17.74
N ASP A 206 -9.80 -17.14 18.70
CA ASP A 206 -9.69 -15.80 19.28
C ASP A 206 -9.26 -14.75 18.24
N LEU A 207 -8.62 -15.15 17.14
CA LEU A 207 -8.25 -14.23 16.06
C LEU A 207 -9.47 -13.54 15.45
N TRP A 208 -10.62 -14.21 15.41
CA TRP A 208 -11.82 -13.65 14.77
C TRP A 208 -12.40 -12.48 15.58
N ASP A 209 -12.08 -12.40 16.87
CA ASP A 209 -12.47 -11.31 17.76
C ASP A 209 -11.46 -10.15 17.77
N VAL A 210 -10.28 -10.33 17.15
CA VAL A 210 -9.29 -9.26 17.04
C VAL A 210 -9.59 -8.36 15.86
N GLU A 211 -10.21 -7.23 16.16
CA GLU A 211 -10.55 -6.22 15.17
C GLU A 211 -9.65 -4.97 15.27
N GLN A 212 -9.22 -4.46 14.13
CA GLN A 212 -8.55 -3.17 14.01
C GLN A 212 -9.23 -2.37 12.91
N LEU A 213 -9.77 -1.22 13.28
CA LEU A 213 -10.43 -0.30 12.38
C LEU A 213 -9.55 0.92 12.16
N ARG A 214 -9.44 1.37 10.92
CA ARG A 214 -8.97 2.71 10.58
C ARG A 214 -10.15 3.52 10.04
N PRO A 215 -10.49 4.66 10.67
CA PRO A 215 -11.48 5.59 10.14
C PRO A 215 -11.12 6.06 8.73
N TRP A 216 -12.12 6.63 8.06
CA TRP A 216 -11.90 7.25 6.75
C TRP A 216 -10.89 8.39 6.84
N THR A 217 -9.89 8.35 5.96
CA THR A 217 -8.84 9.37 5.90
C THR A 217 -9.35 10.66 5.28
N SER A 218 -8.97 11.81 5.81
CA SER A 218 -9.32 13.10 5.19
C SER A 218 -8.56 13.26 3.86
N PRO A 219 -9.25 13.54 2.74
CA PRO A 219 -8.60 13.72 1.45
C PRO A 219 -7.78 15.02 1.42
N THR A 220 -6.71 15.03 0.63
CA THR A 220 -5.92 16.21 0.27
C THR A 220 -5.93 16.42 -1.24
N GLY A 221 -5.54 17.61 -1.71
CA GLY A 221 -5.30 17.84 -3.15
C GLY A 221 -4.21 16.94 -3.71
N ILE A 222 -4.18 16.77 -5.03
CA ILE A 222 -3.16 15.96 -5.70
C ILE A 222 -1.87 16.76 -5.79
N GLY A 223 -0.74 16.14 -5.44
CA GLY A 223 0.57 16.80 -5.49
C GLY A 223 1.75 15.84 -5.50
N PRO A 224 2.97 16.36 -5.75
CA PRO A 224 4.17 15.53 -5.75
C PRO A 224 4.50 15.06 -4.33
N ARG A 225 4.85 13.79 -4.21
CA ARG A 225 5.38 13.16 -3.01
C ARG A 225 6.91 13.12 -3.02
N PRO A 226 7.57 12.92 -1.87
CA PRO A 226 9.03 12.81 -1.78
C PRO A 226 9.64 11.69 -2.62
N ASP A 227 8.85 10.65 -2.94
CA ASP A 227 9.24 9.53 -3.82
C ASP A 227 9.13 9.87 -5.32
N GLY A 228 8.76 11.11 -5.67
CA GLY A 228 8.56 11.57 -7.04
C GLY A 228 7.23 11.15 -7.66
N LEU A 229 6.38 10.43 -6.92
CA LEU A 229 5.05 10.04 -7.36
C LEU A 229 4.01 11.11 -7.03
N LEU A 230 2.80 11.00 -7.60
CA LEU A 230 1.67 11.80 -7.17
C LEU A 230 1.00 11.16 -5.95
N GLY A 231 0.61 11.99 -5.00
CA GLY A 231 -0.19 11.60 -3.84
C GLY A 231 -1.38 12.51 -3.64
N GLY A 232 -2.26 12.15 -2.71
CA GLY A 232 -3.50 12.87 -2.45
C GLY A 232 -4.64 12.38 -3.33
N GLY A 233 -5.72 13.18 -3.40
CA GLY A 233 -6.90 12.90 -4.21
C GLY A 233 -7.70 11.68 -3.76
N GLN A 234 -7.47 11.12 -2.58
CA GLN A 234 -8.12 9.89 -2.15
C GLN A 234 -8.58 9.97 -0.70
N THR A 235 -9.61 9.19 -0.38
CA THR A 235 -10.01 8.87 0.99
C THR A 235 -10.19 7.36 1.10
N SER A 236 -9.84 6.79 2.24
CA SER A 236 -9.91 5.34 2.43
C SER A 236 -10.12 4.95 3.89
N THR A 237 -10.71 3.78 4.08
CA THR A 237 -10.93 3.10 5.35
C THR A 237 -10.32 1.71 5.29
N LEU A 238 -10.00 1.14 6.45
CA LEU A 238 -9.46 -0.21 6.55
C LEU A 238 -10.05 -0.93 7.76
N LEU A 239 -10.53 -2.14 7.53
CA LEU A 239 -10.84 -3.12 8.54
C LEU A 239 -9.78 -4.23 8.49
N ARG A 240 -9.32 -4.64 9.66
CA ARG A 240 -8.61 -5.90 9.83
C ARG A 240 -9.35 -6.72 10.88
N ARG A 241 -9.71 -7.96 10.53
CA ARG A 241 -10.28 -8.95 11.46
C ARG A 241 -9.41 -10.19 11.44
N GLY A 242 -8.72 -10.45 12.55
CA GLY A 242 -7.63 -11.43 12.61
C GLY A 242 -6.52 -11.09 11.61
N ASN A 243 -6.30 -11.98 10.63
CA ASN A 243 -5.34 -11.80 9.53
C ASN A 243 -5.99 -11.43 8.19
N VAL A 244 -7.30 -11.23 8.16
CA VAL A 244 -8.03 -10.75 6.98
C VAL A 244 -8.04 -9.22 6.99
N GLN A 245 -7.73 -8.60 5.86
CA GLN A 245 -7.83 -7.15 5.69
C GLN A 245 -8.78 -6.81 4.56
N LEU A 246 -9.64 -5.83 4.82
CA LEU A 246 -10.51 -5.23 3.83
C LEU A 246 -10.24 -3.73 3.84
N ALA A 247 -9.73 -3.21 2.72
CA ALA A 247 -9.61 -1.79 2.49
C ALA A 247 -10.62 -1.35 1.42
N LEU A 248 -11.22 -0.19 1.67
CA LEU A 248 -12.09 0.49 0.72
C LEU A 248 -11.60 1.92 0.57
N GLY A 249 -11.29 2.32 -0.66
CA GLY A 249 -10.89 3.67 -1.02
C GLY A 249 -11.82 4.29 -2.04
N LEU A 250 -11.87 5.61 -2.08
CA LEU A 250 -12.47 6.42 -3.14
C LEU A 250 -11.39 7.35 -3.69
N GLU A 251 -11.24 7.41 -5.00
CA GLU A 251 -10.31 8.29 -5.70
C GLU A 251 -10.86 8.73 -7.07
N PRO A 252 -10.34 9.80 -7.70
CA PRO A 252 -10.60 10.09 -9.10
C PRO A 252 -9.75 9.16 -9.96
N LEU A 253 -10.42 8.27 -10.71
CA LEU A 253 -9.79 7.52 -11.78
C LEU A 253 -9.52 8.47 -12.94
N ILE A 254 -8.25 8.84 -13.13
CA ILE A 254 -7.83 9.78 -14.17
C ILE A 254 -7.07 8.99 -15.25
N ARG A 255 -7.49 9.15 -16.50
CA ARG A 255 -6.82 8.53 -17.66
C ARG A 255 -6.53 9.56 -18.73
N VAL A 256 -5.45 9.35 -19.48
CA VAL A 256 -5.12 10.19 -20.64
C VAL A 256 -6.20 9.99 -21.70
N ARG A 257 -6.84 11.08 -22.14
CA ARG A 257 -8.02 11.03 -23.03
C ARG A 257 -7.72 10.32 -24.35
N ASP A 258 -6.53 10.52 -24.91
CA ASP A 258 -6.09 9.88 -26.16
C ASP A 258 -5.87 8.35 -26.04
N GLU A 259 -5.75 7.84 -24.81
CA GLU A 259 -5.61 6.41 -24.53
C GLU A 259 -6.94 5.72 -24.20
N VAL A 260 -8.03 6.49 -24.14
CA VAL A 260 -9.38 6.00 -23.85
C VAL A 260 -10.21 5.98 -25.13
N PRO A 261 -10.87 4.85 -25.48
CA PRO A 261 -11.83 4.82 -26.57
C PRO A 261 -12.88 5.92 -26.45
N ALA A 262 -13.22 6.58 -27.55
CA ALA A 262 -14.15 7.72 -27.53
C ALA A 262 -15.53 7.41 -26.94
N GLU A 263 -16.00 6.16 -27.08
CA GLU A 263 -17.24 5.69 -26.47
C GLU A 263 -17.14 5.62 -24.93
N GLU A 264 -16.03 5.09 -24.40
CA GLU A 264 -15.77 5.04 -22.95
C GLU A 264 -15.56 6.46 -22.38
N ALA A 265 -14.86 7.32 -23.10
CA ALA A 265 -14.68 8.72 -22.70
C ALA A 265 -16.02 9.46 -22.63
N ALA A 266 -16.90 9.26 -23.61
CA ALA A 266 -18.24 9.85 -23.60
C ALA A 266 -19.12 9.30 -22.47
N GLU A 267 -18.95 8.02 -22.11
CA GLU A 267 -19.63 7.41 -20.96
C GLU A 267 -19.20 8.07 -19.64
N PHE A 268 -17.90 8.31 -19.44
CA PHE A 268 -17.41 9.05 -18.27
C PHE A 268 -17.90 10.49 -18.24
N ASP A 269 -17.83 11.20 -19.37
CA ASP A 269 -18.33 12.58 -19.46
C ASP A 269 -19.84 12.63 -19.14
N GLN A 270 -20.63 11.65 -19.59
CA GLN A 270 -22.05 11.52 -19.25
C GLN A 270 -22.27 11.27 -17.75
N TYR A 271 -21.53 10.34 -17.14
CA TYR A 271 -21.66 10.07 -15.71
C TYR A 271 -21.32 11.28 -14.85
N LEU A 272 -20.29 12.04 -15.23
CA LEU A 272 -19.94 13.28 -14.57
C LEU A 272 -21.05 14.34 -14.71
N GLU A 273 -21.65 14.46 -15.88
CA GLU A 273 -22.78 15.38 -16.11
C GLU A 273 -23.99 15.01 -15.25
N GLU A 274 -24.33 13.72 -15.18
CA GLU A 274 -25.42 13.20 -14.33
C GLU A 274 -25.18 13.51 -12.85
N MET A 275 -23.93 13.42 -12.39
CA MET A 275 -23.53 13.75 -11.02
C MET A 275 -23.33 15.27 -10.79
N GLY A 276 -23.36 16.09 -11.84
CA GLY A 276 -23.15 17.54 -11.77
C GLY A 276 -21.69 17.96 -11.52
N PHE A 277 -20.72 17.13 -11.91
CA PHE A 277 -19.29 17.40 -11.73
C PHE A 277 -18.76 18.32 -12.82
N GLN A 278 -17.98 19.34 -12.43
CA GLN A 278 -17.31 20.24 -13.37
C GLN A 278 -15.87 19.77 -13.58
N PHE A 279 -15.66 18.92 -14.58
CA PHE A 279 -14.32 18.49 -15.00
C PHE A 279 -14.13 18.78 -16.49
N ASP A 280 -13.42 19.86 -16.78
CA ASP A 280 -13.13 20.32 -18.14
C ASP A 280 -11.61 20.44 -18.31
N ASP A 281 -10.96 19.28 -18.48
CA ASP A 281 -9.57 19.18 -18.93
C ASP A 281 -9.54 18.41 -20.26
N PRO A 282 -9.02 19.01 -21.35
CA PRO A 282 -9.04 18.38 -22.67
C PRO A 282 -8.11 17.17 -22.79
N ARG A 283 -7.19 16.97 -21.83
CA ARG A 283 -6.16 15.93 -21.90
C ARG A 283 -6.53 14.69 -21.11
N PHE A 284 -7.49 14.80 -20.20
CA PHE A 284 -7.85 13.73 -19.28
C PHE A 284 -9.34 13.41 -19.34
N VAL A 285 -9.67 12.17 -19.01
CA VAL A 285 -11.01 11.76 -18.59
C VAL A 285 -10.95 11.40 -17.11
N MET A 286 -12.03 11.63 -16.39
CA MET A 286 -12.11 11.37 -14.96
C MET A 286 -13.43 10.68 -14.60
N SER A 287 -13.38 9.76 -13.65
CA SER A 287 -14.56 9.24 -12.96
C SER A 287 -14.23 9.03 -11.49
N PRO A 288 -15.15 9.29 -10.55
CA PRO A 288 -15.04 8.74 -9.20
C PRO A 288 -14.96 7.21 -9.30
N ALA A 289 -14.03 6.60 -8.57
CA ALA A 289 -13.85 5.16 -8.55
C ALA A 289 -13.60 4.65 -7.13
N LEU A 290 -14.17 3.49 -6.82
CA LEU A 290 -13.84 2.78 -5.59
C LEU A 290 -12.68 1.83 -5.84
N LEU A 291 -11.75 1.80 -4.89
CA LEU A 291 -10.73 0.77 -4.80
C LEU A 291 -11.12 -0.20 -3.71
N VAL A 292 -11.13 -1.49 -4.04
CA VAL A 292 -11.39 -2.56 -3.09
C VAL A 292 -10.14 -3.42 -3.01
N GLU A 293 -9.64 -3.63 -1.80
CA GLU A 293 -8.59 -4.60 -1.54
C GLU A 293 -9.03 -5.54 -0.42
N LEU A 294 -9.21 -6.81 -0.77
CA LEU A 294 -9.49 -7.89 0.16
C LEU A 294 -8.26 -8.80 0.22
N ASP A 295 -7.50 -8.66 1.29
CA ASP A 295 -6.28 -9.41 1.54
C ASP A 295 -6.54 -10.54 2.55
N MET A 296 -6.40 -11.76 2.05
CA MET A 296 -6.47 -13.02 2.77
C MET A 296 -5.71 -14.07 1.95
N ASP A 297 -5.25 -15.16 2.56
CA ASP A 297 -4.49 -16.18 1.83
C ASP A 297 -5.42 -17.15 1.09
N GLN A 298 -6.53 -17.51 1.74
CA GLN A 298 -7.49 -18.52 1.29
C GLN A 298 -8.92 -18.20 1.75
N PRO A 299 -9.96 -18.75 1.08
CA PRO A 299 -11.33 -18.59 1.55
C PRO A 299 -11.46 -19.23 2.94
N LEU A 300 -12.15 -18.55 3.83
CA LEU A 300 -12.23 -18.91 5.25
C LEU A 300 -13.30 -19.97 5.53
N ALA A 301 -14.15 -20.24 4.54
CA ALA A 301 -15.19 -21.24 4.56
C ALA A 301 -15.33 -21.88 3.16
N ASP A 302 -16.55 -22.17 2.73
CA ASP A 302 -16.91 -22.66 1.40
C ASP A 302 -17.60 -21.57 0.56
N GLU A 303 -17.24 -20.31 0.76
CA GLU A 303 -17.72 -19.19 -0.04
C GLU A 303 -17.34 -19.35 -1.51
N THR A 304 -18.26 -18.93 -2.37
CA THR A 304 -18.07 -18.86 -3.82
C THR A 304 -18.02 -17.41 -4.30
N LEU A 305 -18.58 -16.48 -3.53
CA LEU A 305 -18.71 -15.07 -3.91
C LEU A 305 -18.54 -14.14 -2.70
N TYR A 306 -17.91 -13.00 -2.93
CA TYR A 306 -17.89 -11.85 -2.02
C TYR A 306 -18.77 -10.74 -2.57
N LEU A 307 -19.55 -10.11 -1.69
CA LEU A 307 -20.44 -9.00 -2.02
C LEU A 307 -20.09 -7.81 -1.13
N LEU A 308 -19.85 -6.63 -1.72
CA LEU A 308 -19.96 -5.38 -0.97
C LEU A 308 -21.35 -4.80 -1.18
N HIS A 309 -21.97 -4.44 -0.07
CA HIS A 309 -23.31 -3.90 -0.06
C HIS A 309 -23.51 -2.92 1.09
N PHE A 310 -24.61 -2.20 0.99
CA PHE A 310 -25.11 -1.38 2.07
C PHE A 310 -26.31 -2.06 2.74
N GLY A 311 -26.49 -1.87 4.05
CA GLY A 311 -27.66 -2.37 4.76
C GLY A 311 -27.77 -3.90 4.77
N ASP A 312 -29.01 -4.42 4.69
CA ASP A 312 -29.24 -5.85 4.59
C ASP A 312 -29.43 -6.31 3.14
N LEU A 313 -29.19 -7.59 2.88
CA LEU A 313 -29.28 -8.19 1.55
C LEU A 313 -30.71 -8.65 1.20
N SER A 314 -31.76 -8.05 1.78
CA SER A 314 -33.15 -8.40 1.42
C SER A 314 -33.55 -7.96 0.00
N ALA A 315 -32.88 -6.93 -0.54
CA ALA A 315 -33.05 -6.43 -1.90
C ALA A 315 -31.69 -6.30 -2.63
N PRO A 316 -31.00 -7.41 -2.97
CA PRO A 316 -29.61 -7.38 -3.43
C PRO A 316 -29.35 -6.46 -4.63
N ALA A 317 -30.30 -6.35 -5.56
CA ALA A 317 -30.16 -5.52 -6.75
C ALA A 317 -30.05 -4.01 -6.46
N GLU A 318 -30.50 -3.56 -5.29
CA GLU A 318 -30.42 -2.16 -4.84
C GLU A 318 -29.28 -1.93 -3.83
N GLN A 319 -28.75 -3.02 -3.25
CA GLN A 319 -27.83 -2.97 -2.11
C GLN A 319 -26.39 -3.31 -2.50
N VAL A 320 -26.22 -4.29 -3.38
CA VAL A 320 -24.91 -4.76 -3.83
C VAL A 320 -24.38 -3.83 -4.90
N PHE A 321 -23.16 -3.33 -4.69
CA PHE A 321 -22.48 -2.46 -5.67
C PHE A 321 -21.14 -3.03 -6.14
N TRP A 322 -20.68 -4.13 -5.56
CA TRP A 322 -19.48 -4.85 -6.02
C TRP A 322 -19.54 -6.33 -5.68
N THR A 323 -18.95 -7.14 -6.56
CA THR A 323 -18.90 -8.60 -6.41
C THR A 323 -17.55 -9.15 -6.88
N ALA A 324 -17.00 -10.14 -6.18
CA ALA A 324 -15.82 -10.88 -6.62
C ALA A 324 -15.99 -12.38 -6.39
N GLN A 325 -15.46 -13.20 -7.31
CA GLN A 325 -15.45 -14.66 -7.13
C GLN A 325 -14.41 -15.06 -6.08
N ALA A 326 -14.73 -16.04 -5.26
CA ALA A 326 -13.85 -16.47 -4.16
C ALA A 326 -12.59 -17.21 -4.64
N ASP A 327 -12.58 -17.67 -5.89
CA ASP A 327 -11.47 -18.38 -6.55
C ASP A 327 -10.50 -17.45 -7.31
N GLN A 328 -10.73 -16.13 -7.27
CA GLN A 328 -9.82 -15.15 -7.88
C GLN A 328 -8.41 -15.18 -7.24
N ASP A 329 -7.43 -14.74 -8.03
CA ASP A 329 -6.07 -14.52 -7.55
C ASP A 329 -6.06 -13.53 -6.39
N ARG A 330 -5.18 -13.77 -5.40
CA ARG A 330 -5.11 -13.00 -4.16
C ARG A 330 -3.83 -12.15 -4.05
N PRO A 331 -3.88 -10.99 -3.35
CA PRO A 331 -5.07 -10.37 -2.78
C PRO A 331 -6.06 -9.93 -3.87
N ILE A 332 -7.36 -9.97 -3.56
CA ILE A 332 -8.39 -9.52 -4.51
C ILE A 332 -8.32 -7.99 -4.53
N ARG A 333 -7.92 -7.44 -5.67
CA ARG A 333 -7.81 -6.01 -5.90
C ARG A 333 -8.66 -5.61 -7.09
N ASP A 334 -9.52 -4.65 -6.88
CA ASP A 334 -10.38 -4.14 -7.93
C ASP A 334 -10.48 -2.61 -7.87
N THR A 335 -10.69 -1.99 -9.02
CA THR A 335 -10.91 -0.55 -9.15
C THR A 335 -11.95 -0.34 -10.23
N PHE A 336 -13.07 0.27 -9.85
CA PHE A 336 -14.21 0.43 -10.74
C PHE A 336 -14.87 1.81 -10.57
N PRO A 337 -15.32 2.43 -11.67
CA PRO A 337 -16.14 3.63 -11.63
C PRO A 337 -17.39 3.44 -10.77
N VAL A 338 -17.75 4.45 -9.99
CA VAL A 338 -18.98 4.43 -9.20
C VAL A 338 -20.01 5.44 -9.67
N GLY A 339 -21.26 5.00 -9.71
CA GLY A 339 -22.40 5.86 -10.04
C GLY A 339 -22.90 6.69 -8.86
N GLU A 340 -23.76 7.66 -9.17
CA GLU A 340 -24.35 8.61 -8.21
C GLU A 340 -24.95 7.93 -6.97
N GLY A 341 -25.70 6.83 -7.17
CA GLY A 341 -26.38 6.13 -6.09
C GLY A 341 -25.42 5.63 -4.99
N VAL A 342 -24.26 5.10 -5.37
CA VAL A 342 -23.24 4.63 -4.41
C VAL A 342 -22.60 5.83 -3.70
N LEU A 343 -22.26 6.88 -4.45
CA LEU A 343 -21.64 8.09 -3.87
C LEU A 343 -22.54 8.79 -2.87
N VAL A 344 -23.83 8.97 -3.18
CA VAL A 344 -24.79 9.62 -2.27
C VAL A 344 -24.90 8.86 -0.96
N ARG A 345 -24.94 7.52 -1.02
CA ARG A 345 -24.99 6.66 0.17
C ARG A 345 -23.70 6.77 1.00
N LEU A 346 -22.54 6.76 0.34
CA LEU A 346 -21.25 6.98 1.01
C LEU A 346 -21.17 8.36 1.67
N MET A 347 -21.59 9.42 0.98
CA MET A 347 -21.65 10.80 1.51
C MET A 347 -22.62 10.92 2.70
N SER A 348 -23.65 10.08 2.75
CA SER A 348 -24.57 10.02 3.89
C SER A 348 -24.02 9.27 5.11
N GLY A 349 -22.86 8.60 4.97
CA GLY A 349 -22.24 7.80 6.02
C GLY A 349 -22.90 6.43 6.22
N GLU A 350 -23.58 5.92 5.19
CA GLU A 350 -24.19 4.59 5.24
C GLU A 350 -23.13 3.50 5.34
N GLU A 351 -23.37 2.53 6.23
CA GLU A 351 -22.40 1.46 6.54
C GLU A 351 -22.23 0.53 5.34
N VAL A 352 -20.96 0.22 5.06
CA VAL A 352 -20.58 -0.74 4.02
C VAL A 352 -20.20 -2.06 4.68
N THR A 353 -20.77 -3.14 4.20
CA THR A 353 -20.48 -4.49 4.68
C THR A 353 -20.02 -5.36 3.52
N LEU A 354 -18.94 -6.11 3.73
CA LEU A 354 -18.61 -7.24 2.87
C LEU A 354 -19.28 -8.49 3.43
N THR A 355 -19.94 -9.27 2.58
CA THR A 355 -20.51 -10.57 2.94
C THR A 355 -19.97 -11.65 2.03
N ALA A 356 -19.41 -12.69 2.64
CA ALA A 356 -19.02 -13.92 1.95
C ALA A 356 -20.25 -14.84 1.84
N VAL A 357 -20.50 -15.33 0.63
CA VAL A 357 -21.71 -16.08 0.29
C VAL A 357 -21.33 -17.37 -0.41
N ARG A 358 -21.99 -18.48 -0.04
CA ARG A 358 -22.01 -19.71 -0.84
C ARG A 358 -23.22 -19.69 -1.76
N ILE A 359 -22.99 -19.87 -3.05
CA ILE A 359 -24.03 -20.06 -4.05
C ILE A 359 -24.04 -21.54 -4.44
N ASP A 360 -25.12 -22.25 -4.10
CA ASP A 360 -25.29 -23.64 -4.50
C ASP A 360 -25.86 -23.70 -5.94
N GLU A 361 -24.98 -23.91 -6.92
CA GLU A 361 -25.34 -23.95 -8.35
C GLU A 361 -26.34 -25.08 -8.71
N ASP A 362 -26.36 -26.15 -7.92
CA ASP A 362 -27.22 -27.33 -8.13
C ASP A 362 -28.63 -27.19 -7.51
N ALA A 363 -28.92 -26.08 -6.83
CA ALA A 363 -30.21 -25.86 -6.21
C ALA A 363 -31.30 -25.47 -7.24
N ALA A 364 -32.53 -25.92 -7.01
CA ALA A 364 -33.69 -25.60 -7.87
C ALA A 364 -33.98 -24.09 -7.93
N GLU A 365 -33.55 -23.35 -6.91
CA GLU A 365 -33.49 -21.89 -6.87
C GLU A 365 -32.09 -21.49 -6.38
N VAL A 366 -31.41 -20.63 -7.13
CA VAL A 366 -30.09 -20.10 -6.75
C VAL A 366 -30.29 -19.18 -5.54
N GLN A 367 -30.03 -19.70 -4.35
CA GLN A 367 -30.06 -18.94 -3.10
C GLN A 367 -28.64 -18.87 -2.53
N GLY A 368 -28.21 -17.65 -2.21
CA GLY A 368 -26.93 -17.43 -1.55
C GLY A 368 -27.08 -17.60 -0.05
N GLN A 369 -26.29 -18.48 0.54
CA GLN A 369 -26.17 -18.61 1.99
C GLN A 369 -25.04 -17.68 2.49
N PRO A 370 -25.34 -16.68 3.35
CA PRO A 370 -24.28 -15.88 3.97
C PRO A 370 -23.48 -16.76 4.93
N LEU A 371 -22.15 -16.66 4.87
CA LEU A 371 -21.23 -17.43 5.72
C LEU A 371 -20.65 -16.56 6.83
N TYR A 372 -20.14 -15.38 6.46
CA TYR A 372 -19.61 -14.38 7.37
C TYR A 372 -19.62 -12.98 6.71
N GLN A 373 -19.40 -11.97 7.52
CA GLN A 373 -19.48 -10.56 7.22
C GLN A 373 -18.30 -9.80 7.84
N LEU A 374 -17.94 -8.72 7.16
CA LEU A 374 -16.88 -7.81 7.55
C LEU A 374 -17.44 -6.39 7.41
N GLY A 375 -17.75 -5.74 8.52
CA GLY A 375 -18.32 -4.38 8.56
C GLY A 375 -17.22 -3.33 8.56
N LEU A 376 -17.24 -2.42 7.59
CA LEU A 376 -16.34 -1.27 7.57
C LEU A 376 -16.84 -0.18 8.51
N THR A 377 -15.92 0.49 9.19
CA THR A 377 -16.29 1.64 10.02
C THR A 377 -16.76 2.81 9.14
N ASN A 378 -17.86 3.46 9.56
CA ASN A 378 -18.36 4.69 8.94
C ASN A 378 -17.81 5.97 9.62
N VAL A 379 -16.88 5.83 10.57
CA VAL A 379 -16.29 6.98 11.27
C VAL A 379 -15.52 7.84 10.27
N GLY A 380 -15.93 9.12 10.16
CA GLY A 380 -15.34 10.09 9.22
C GLY A 380 -15.81 9.94 7.77
N GLN A 381 -16.61 8.92 7.44
CA GLN A 381 -17.00 8.59 6.06
C GLN A 381 -17.70 9.75 5.35
N ALA A 382 -18.81 10.21 5.93
CA ALA A 382 -19.63 11.26 5.33
C ALA A 382 -18.82 12.54 5.05
N GLU A 383 -17.99 12.94 6.02
CA GLU A 383 -17.13 14.13 5.91
C GLU A 383 -16.06 13.95 4.83
N ALA A 384 -15.30 12.85 4.88
CA ALA A 384 -14.19 12.61 3.99
C ALA A 384 -14.64 12.40 2.53
N VAL A 385 -15.69 11.61 2.32
CA VAL A 385 -16.26 11.37 0.98
C VAL A 385 -16.86 12.66 0.42
N THR A 386 -17.61 13.42 1.22
CA THR A 386 -18.15 14.72 0.77
C THR A 386 -17.04 15.70 0.40
N ALA A 387 -15.95 15.76 1.19
CA ALA A 387 -14.81 16.60 0.90
C ALA A 387 -14.13 16.19 -0.42
N LEU A 388 -13.96 14.89 -0.68
CA LEU A 388 -13.36 14.41 -1.92
C LEU A 388 -14.27 14.67 -3.13
N VAL A 389 -15.57 14.40 -3.00
CA VAL A 389 -16.56 14.70 -4.05
C VAL A 389 -16.58 16.19 -4.37
N ALA A 390 -16.54 17.06 -3.35
CA ALA A 390 -16.44 18.49 -3.56
C ALA A 390 -15.14 18.89 -4.28
N TYR A 391 -14.01 18.28 -3.92
CA TYR A 391 -12.72 18.49 -4.60
C TYR A 391 -12.77 18.09 -6.08
N MET A 392 -13.41 16.97 -6.42
CA MET A 392 -13.59 16.51 -7.79
C MET A 392 -14.60 17.38 -8.57
N ALA A 393 -15.71 17.76 -7.95
CA ALA A 393 -16.83 18.41 -8.62
C ALA A 393 -16.67 19.94 -8.79
N GLN A 394 -15.91 20.61 -7.93
CA GLN A 394 -15.80 22.07 -7.89
C GLN A 394 -14.57 22.63 -8.64
N GLY A 395 -13.92 21.82 -9.49
CA GLY A 395 -12.80 22.25 -10.33
C GLY A 395 -11.43 22.25 -9.67
N PHE A 396 -11.32 22.02 -8.36
CA PHE A 396 -10.03 21.96 -7.65
C PHE A 396 -9.10 20.87 -8.20
N LEU A 397 -9.66 19.69 -8.52
CA LEU A 397 -8.89 18.64 -9.17
C LEU A 397 -8.31 19.07 -10.52
N ALA A 398 -9.12 19.76 -11.34
CA ALA A 398 -8.66 20.24 -12.64
C ALA A 398 -7.57 21.31 -12.48
N ASP A 399 -7.67 22.19 -11.47
CA ASP A 399 -6.65 23.18 -11.15
C ASP A 399 -5.33 22.53 -10.74
N ASP A 400 -5.36 21.52 -9.87
CA ASP A 400 -4.17 20.76 -9.45
C ASP A 400 -3.51 20.07 -10.66
N LEU A 401 -4.30 19.44 -11.55
CA LEU A 401 -3.79 18.80 -12.77
C LEU A 401 -3.14 19.80 -13.74
N ARG A 402 -3.71 20.99 -13.92
CA ARG A 402 -3.09 22.05 -14.75
C ARG A 402 -1.80 22.58 -14.15
N SER A 403 -1.68 22.61 -12.82
CA SER A 403 -0.44 23.00 -12.14
C SER A 403 0.66 21.94 -12.29
N LEU A 404 0.29 20.66 -12.24
CA LEU A 404 1.23 19.53 -12.34
C LEU A 404 1.67 19.28 -13.78
N PHE A 405 0.75 19.45 -14.71
CA PHE A 405 0.96 19.32 -16.13
C PHE A 405 0.58 20.66 -16.78
N PRO A 406 1.48 21.65 -16.85
CA PRO A 406 1.20 22.86 -17.60
C PRO A 406 1.06 22.53 -19.10
N PRO A 407 0.20 23.24 -19.84
CA PRO A 407 0.13 23.09 -21.29
C PRO A 407 1.50 23.41 -21.91
N GLU A 408 1.91 22.65 -22.94
CA GLU A 408 3.13 22.96 -23.68
C GLU A 408 3.03 24.39 -24.25
N GLU A 409 4.03 25.23 -23.98
CA GLU A 409 4.09 26.59 -24.55
C GLU A 409 4.09 26.50 -26.09
N GLY A 410 2.93 26.66 -26.73
CA GLY A 410 2.85 26.72 -28.19
C GLY A 410 1.56 26.29 -28.88
N THR A 411 0.57 25.71 -28.19
CA THR A 411 -0.75 25.46 -28.79
C THR A 411 -1.71 26.60 -28.42
N PRO A 412 -2.22 27.38 -29.40
CA PRO A 412 -3.24 28.39 -29.10
C PRO A 412 -4.53 27.70 -28.65
N GLU A 413 -5.18 28.26 -27.61
CA GLU A 413 -6.60 27.99 -27.32
C GLU A 413 -7.40 28.33 -28.59
N GLU A 414 -8.10 27.33 -29.15
CA GLU A 414 -9.17 27.54 -30.15
C GLU A 414 -10.53 27.69 -29.47
#